data_AF-A0A928N1R2-F1
#
_entry.id   AF-A0A928N1R2-F1
#
_cell.length_a   1.000
_cell.length_b   1.000
_cell.length_c   1.000
_cell.angle_alpha   90.00
_cell.angle_beta   90.00
_cell.angle_gamma   90.00
#
_symmetry.space_group_name_H-M   'P 1'
#
loop_
_entity.id
_entity.type
_entity.pdbx_description
1 polymer ?
#
loop_
_entity_poly.entity_id
_entity_poly.type
_entity_poly.pdbx_seq_one_letter_code
_entity_poly.pdbx_strand_id
1 'polypeptide(L)' 'MGVCEKMMNINILSENIKKYRINKKLTQKDLAMLLRVSPQAVSRWECGGSQT' A
#
# COMPACT_ATOMS: atom_id res chain seq x y z
N MET A 1 -11.03 -18.37 -20.14
CA MET A 1 -9.83 -17.90 -19.41
C MET A 1 -10.30 -17.29 -18.11
N GLY A 2 -10.22 -18.07 -17.03
CA GLY A 2 -10.64 -17.66 -15.70
C GLY A 2 -9.69 -16.59 -15.19
N VAL A 3 -10.19 -15.36 -15.07
CA VAL A 3 -9.51 -14.38 -14.23
C VAL A 3 -9.73 -14.88 -12.81
N CYS A 4 -8.66 -15.33 -12.15
CA CYS A 4 -8.65 -15.66 -10.73
C CYS A 4 -9.34 -14.52 -9.98
N GLU A 5 -10.58 -14.77 -9.60
CA GLU A 5 -11.41 -13.88 -8.84
C GLU A 5 -10.75 -13.71 -7.48
N LYS A 6 -10.01 -12.60 -7.37
CA LYS A 6 -9.59 -11.89 -6.17
C LYS A 6 -9.23 -12.80 -4.99
N MET A 7 -7.92 -12.93 -4.76
CA MET A 7 -7.37 -13.26 -3.45
C MET A 7 -7.88 -12.23 -2.44
N MET A 8 -9.03 -12.52 -1.83
CA MET A 8 -9.80 -11.61 -0.99
C MET A 8 -9.49 -11.97 0.47
N ASN A 9 -8.37 -11.47 0.99
CA ASN A 9 -8.15 -11.17 2.42
C ASN A 9 -6.72 -10.71 2.71
N ILE A 10 -6.31 -9.54 2.22
CA ILE A 10 -5.10 -8.88 2.76
C ILE A 10 -5.42 -7.39 2.99
N ASN A 11 -5.67 -7.08 4.26
CA ASN A 11 -5.68 -5.77 4.91
C ASN A 11 -6.15 -4.58 4.04
N ILE A 12 -7.46 -4.31 4.05
CA ILE A 12 -8.15 -3.21 3.33
C ILE A 12 -7.39 -1.87 3.42
N LEU A 13 -6.76 -1.60 4.57
CA LEU A 13 -5.97 -0.39 4.79
C LEU A 13 -4.74 -0.33 3.87
N SER A 14 -3.98 -1.43 3.78
CA SER A 14 -2.76 -1.50 2.96
C SER A 14 -3.04 -1.26 1.48
N GLU A 15 -4.09 -1.90 0.96
CA GLU A 15 -4.54 -1.76 -0.42
C GLU A 15 -5.07 -0.35 -0.71
N ASN A 16 -5.82 0.24 0.22
CA ASN A 16 -6.32 1.61 0.05
C ASN A 16 -5.17 2.62 0.02
N ILE A 17 -4.18 2.50 0.91
CA ILE A 17 -3.00 3.38 0.91
C ILE A 17 -2.31 3.32 -0.46
N LYS A 18 -2.03 2.10 -0.95
CA LYS A 18 -1.40 1.89 -2.25
C LYS A 18 -2.24 2.42 -3.41
N LYS A 19 -3.55 2.17 -3.40
CA LYS A 19 -4.50 2.64 -4.42
C LYS A 19 -4.51 4.17 -4.51
N TYR A 20 -4.66 4.86 -3.38
CA TYR A 20 -4.68 6.33 -3.38
C TYR A 20 -3.34 6.93 -3.76
N ARG A 21 -2.22 6.31 -3.36
CA ARG A 21 -0.87 6.73 -3.78
C ARG A 21 -0.70 6.67 -5.30
N ILE A 22 -1.07 5.53 -5.91
CA ILE A 22 -0.95 5.32 -7.36
C ILE A 22 -1.90 6.26 -8.12
N ASN A 23 -3.13 6.45 -7.65
CA ASN A 23 -4.07 7.40 -8.25
C ASN A 23 -3.54 8.84 -8.28
N LYS A 24 -2.74 9.22 -7.27
CA LYS A 24 -2.04 10.51 -7.21
C LYS A 24 -0.70 10.53 -7.95
N LYS A 25 -0.33 9.44 -8.65
CA LYS A 25 0.95 9.27 -9.37
C LYS A 25 2.18 9.47 -8.47
N LEU A 26 2.08 9.08 -7.20
CA LEU A 26 3.16 9.22 -6.22
C LEU A 26 3.96 7.91 -6.12
N THR A 27 5.27 8.01 -5.93
CA THR A 27 6.09 6.89 -5.45
C THR A 27 5.95 6.73 -3.93
N GLN A 28 6.39 5.60 -3.37
CA GLN A 28 6.42 5.43 -1.90
C GLN A 28 7.30 6.48 -1.22
N LYS A 29 8.38 6.94 -1.88
CA LYS A 29 9.24 8.02 -1.39
C LYS A 29 8.52 9.36 -1.38
N ASP A 30 7.74 9.67 -2.43
CA ASP A 30 6.99 10.92 -2.49
C ASP A 30 5.91 10.95 -1.40
N LEU A 31 5.19 9.85 -1.21
CA LEU A 31 4.21 9.74 -0.12
C LEU A 31 4.87 9.88 1.25
N ALA A 32 6.03 9.27 1.44
CA ALA A 32 6.79 9.37 2.69
C ALA A 32 7.23 10.81 2.97
N MET A 33 7.71 11.53 1.94
CA MET A 33 8.11 12.92 2.05
C MET A 33 6.92 13.84 2.38
N LEU A 34 5.78 13.64 1.71
CA LEU A 34 4.55 14.40 1.95
C LEU A 34 4.02 14.22 3.38
N LEU A 35 4.11 13.00 3.92
CA LEU A 35 3.65 12.65 5.26
C LEU A 35 4.73 12.83 6.34
N ARG A 36 5.95 13.25 5.96
CA ARG A 36 7.12 13.38 6.85
C ARG A 36 7.42 12.10 7.64
N VAL A 37 7.27 10.94 6.98
CA VAL A 37 7.62 9.62 7.54
C VAL A 37 8.76 8.99 6.76
N SER A 38 9.31 7.89 7.27
CA SER A 38 10.31 7.13 6.51
C SER A 38 9.67 6.35 5.36
N PRO A 39 10.36 6.16 4.22
CA PRO A 39 9.87 5.29 3.13
C PRO A 39 9.61 3.84 3.58
N GLN A 40 10.33 3.39 4.62
CA GLN A 40 10.12 2.07 5.24
C GLN A 40 8.77 1.96 5.94
N ALA A 41 8.26 3.06 6.52
CA ALA A 41 6.91 3.08 7.11
C ALA A 41 5.85 2.89 6.02
N VAL A 42 5.97 3.62 4.91
CA VAL A 42 5.06 3.47 3.75
C VAL A 42 5.11 2.06 3.19
N SER A 43 6.30 1.47 3.04
CA SER A 43 6.45 0.08 2.62
C SER A 43 5.75 -0.89 3.57
N ARG A 44 5.89 -0.72 4.89
CA ARG A 44 5.21 -1.56 5.89
C ARG A 44 3.69 -1.42 5.86
N TRP A 45 3.19 -0.21 5.64
CA TRP A 45 1.74 0.01 5.50
C TRP A 45 1.17 -0.68 4.27
N GLU A 46 1.85 -0.58 3.12
CA GLU A 46 1.39 -1.17 1.87
C GLU A 46 1.62 -2.69 1.78
N CYS A 47 2.55 -3.25 2.56
CA CYS A 47 2.80 -4.69 2.61
C CYS A 47 1.93 -5.42 3.65
N GLY A 48 1.14 -4.71 4.46
CA GLY A 48 0.31 -5.33 5.50
C GLY A 48 1.17 -6.00 6.58
N GLY A 49 1.87 -5.18 7.38
CA GLY A 49 2.84 -5.60 8.40
C GLY A 49 2.47 -6.89 9.16
N SER A 50 3.48 -7.74 9.29
CA SER A 50 3.51 -9.06 9.92
C SER A 50 2.45 -9.26 10.99
N GLN A 51 1.58 -10.24 10.78
CA GLN A 51 0.87 -10.92 11.87
C GLN A 51 1.96 -11.45 12.83
N THR A 52 2.05 -10.87 14.03
CA THR A 52 2.69 -11.53 15.18
C THR A 52 1.72 -12.52 15.79
#